data_AF-A0A2W5VBG6-F1
#
_entry.id   AF-A0A2W5VBG6-F1
#
_cell.length_a   1.000
_cell.length_b   1.000
_cell.length_c   1.000
_cell.angle_alpha   90.00
_cell.angle_beta   90.00
_cell.angle_gamma   90.00
#
_symmetry.space_group_name_H-M   'P 1'
#
loop_
_entity.id
_entity.type
_entity.pdbx_description
1 polymer ?
#
loop_
_entity_poly.entity_id
_entity_poly.type
_entity_poly.pdbx_seq_one_letter_code
_entity_poly.pdbx_strand_id
1 'polypeptide(L)'
;MTYSRLVLAAVTLASGLAAAQISASCDLPRSVDKYQLLRRLSLDLRGKAPTYEEYAALESAVGVPDATIRDWLASDDFKLVMRRYHETLFWPNVTNVQLNNTNSQLQMLDTPAAYSISSTGKRRQFRGASDVDTAALGKQCGDFEQTQFNAGGKFVPATAGIRTSVVNGVTVKQEGWRMVAPYWAPGTTVKVCAFDAMETESVTVNGTVIPCNTPEGDARVECGCGPGLRYCYGPTAQVRTVVQQAMREQLGQMVDRVSTGGRPYTELITARNAPTNGVLMFWKKYLAPHLSYTRIVAEPDQNEAMPRATFTDASWSVEDRGSNLHAGVLTTPVFLLRFQTNRGRANRARIDFECESFVPPTTLETPAANGCSDSSDDLTKRCTCRYCHRQLEPMAAHFGQFAEAGTTLMSNTTDYPRTRASCVGSTSAFCRRFFVTDEDAPNPGALLPYQFADAQHADITAALASGPKGRANEIINNGTFARCTTKRLYANLMKRDLRVLGTDAEEAQTLQTLADGFKTNGYKLPWLVEQIVSLPAYRRIR
;
A
#
# COMPACT_ATOMS: atom_id res chain seq x y z
N MET A 1 71.20 -46.19 18.47
CA MET A 1 69.88 -46.84 18.26
C MET A 1 68.91 -45.76 17.81
N THR A 2 68.44 -45.94 16.58
CA THR A 2 67.46 -45.19 15.80
C THR A 2 66.21 -44.77 16.56
N TYR A 3 65.74 -43.52 16.40
CA TYR A 3 64.33 -43.24 16.13
C TYR A 3 64.13 -41.93 15.35
N SER A 4 63.28 -42.05 14.33
CA SER A 4 62.86 -41.11 13.30
C SER A 4 62.48 -39.70 13.75
N ARG A 5 62.88 -38.69 12.96
CA ARG A 5 62.18 -37.40 12.88
C ARG A 5 61.46 -37.32 11.53
N LEU A 6 60.14 -37.31 11.56
CA LEU A 6 59.29 -36.95 10.42
C LEU A 6 59.56 -35.48 10.06
N VAL A 7 59.91 -35.23 8.80
CA VAL A 7 59.90 -33.88 8.20
C VAL A 7 58.59 -33.75 7.44
N LEU A 8 57.72 -32.85 7.91
CA LEU A 8 56.48 -32.50 7.24
C LEU A 8 56.82 -31.52 6.10
N ALA A 9 56.74 -31.96 4.85
CA ALA A 9 56.87 -31.10 3.68
C ALA A 9 55.56 -30.31 3.47
N ALA A 10 55.60 -29.01 3.71
CA ALA A 10 54.53 -28.10 3.33
C ALA A 10 54.57 -27.85 1.82
N VAL A 11 53.67 -28.49 1.07
CA VAL A 11 53.42 -28.18 -0.34
C VAL A 11 52.58 -26.90 -0.40
N THR A 12 53.25 -25.77 -0.63
CA THR A 12 52.58 -24.52 -1.02
C THR A 12 52.04 -24.66 -2.45
N LEU A 13 50.75 -24.93 -2.57
CA LEU A 13 49.99 -24.72 -3.81
C LEU A 13 49.96 -23.22 -4.10
N ALA A 14 50.85 -22.75 -4.96
CA ALA A 14 50.76 -21.43 -5.57
C ALA A 14 49.61 -21.44 -6.59
N SER A 15 48.39 -21.22 -6.10
CA SER A 15 47.25 -20.90 -6.95
C SER A 15 47.52 -19.54 -7.57
N GLY A 16 47.97 -19.53 -8.83
CA GLY A 16 48.02 -18.32 -9.64
C GLY A 16 46.62 -17.72 -9.73
N LEU A 17 46.35 -16.69 -8.92
CA LEU A 17 45.21 -15.81 -9.13
C LEU A 17 45.47 -15.08 -10.44
N ALA A 18 44.98 -15.65 -11.54
CA ALA A 18 44.75 -14.91 -12.77
C ALA A 18 43.61 -13.91 -12.48
N ALA A 19 43.94 -12.82 -11.80
CA ALA A 19 43.10 -11.64 -11.81
C ALA A 19 43.03 -11.17 -13.26
N ALA A 20 41.89 -11.37 -13.91
CA ALA A 20 41.61 -10.75 -15.19
C ALA A 20 41.71 -9.23 -14.99
N GLN A 21 42.84 -8.65 -15.39
CA GLN A 21 43.01 -7.20 -15.47
C GLN A 21 42.10 -6.71 -16.60
N ILE A 22 40.89 -6.26 -16.25
CA ILE A 22 40.06 -5.48 -17.15
C ILE A 22 40.77 -4.13 -17.29
N SER A 23 41.29 -3.81 -18.47
CA SER A 23 41.89 -2.50 -18.74
C SER A 23 40.87 -1.39 -18.48
N ALA A 24 41.32 -0.28 -17.87
CA ALA A 24 40.51 0.93 -17.69
C ALA A 24 40.41 1.75 -18.99
N SER A 25 40.41 1.10 -20.16
CA SER A 25 40.09 1.73 -21.43
C SER A 25 38.59 1.60 -21.67
N CYS A 26 37.90 2.73 -21.85
CA CYS A 26 36.59 2.72 -22.48
C CYS A 26 36.81 2.28 -23.93
N ASP A 27 36.68 0.99 -24.22
CA ASP A 27 36.73 0.49 -25.57
C ASP A 27 35.65 1.19 -26.41
N LEU A 28 35.93 1.43 -27.69
CA LEU A 28 34.93 2.01 -28.58
C LEU A 28 33.68 1.11 -28.60
N PRO A 29 32.46 1.68 -28.63
CA PRO A 29 31.24 0.88 -28.58
C PRO A 29 31.24 -0.17 -29.69
N ARG A 30 31.19 -1.45 -29.31
CA ARG A 30 31.18 -2.57 -30.26
C ARG A 30 29.82 -3.25 -30.32
N SER A 31 29.51 -3.87 -31.45
CA SER A 31 28.32 -4.71 -31.56
C SER A 31 28.43 -5.91 -30.62
N VAL A 32 27.29 -6.29 -30.03
CA VAL A 32 27.16 -7.58 -29.36
C VAL A 32 26.99 -8.67 -30.42
N ASP A 33 27.64 -9.82 -30.22
CA ASP A 33 27.35 -10.97 -31.05
C ASP A 33 25.95 -11.55 -30.73
N LYS A 34 25.47 -12.48 -31.57
CA LYS A 34 24.13 -13.07 -31.43
C LYS A 34 23.92 -13.78 -30.09
N TYR A 35 24.95 -14.42 -29.54
CA TYR A 35 24.87 -15.15 -28.27
C TYR A 35 24.86 -14.19 -27.07
N GLN A 36 25.65 -13.13 -27.13
CA GLN A 36 25.61 -12.03 -26.16
C GLN A 36 24.25 -11.34 -26.16
N LEU A 37 23.68 -11.10 -27.35
CA LEU A 37 22.34 -10.52 -27.48
C LEU A 37 21.27 -11.43 -26.88
N LEU A 38 21.32 -12.75 -27.17
CA LEU A 38 20.40 -13.73 -26.59
C LEU A 38 20.44 -13.70 -25.07
N ARG A 39 21.65 -13.71 -24.48
CA ARG A 39 21.84 -13.64 -23.03
C ARG A 39 21.27 -12.36 -22.44
N ARG A 40 21.55 -11.22 -23.06
CA ARG A 40 21.06 -9.91 -22.60
C ARG A 40 19.53 -9.87 -22.63
N LEU A 41 18.92 -10.21 -23.77
CA LEU A 41 17.47 -10.26 -23.93
C LEU A 41 16.84 -11.22 -22.92
N SER A 42 17.42 -12.40 -22.70
CA SER A 42 16.89 -13.38 -21.76
C SER A 42 16.92 -12.86 -20.31
N LEU A 43 17.99 -12.19 -19.91
CA LEU A 43 18.09 -11.61 -18.56
C LEU A 43 17.12 -10.43 -18.40
N ASP A 44 17.00 -9.56 -19.39
CA ASP A 44 16.14 -8.39 -19.32
C ASP A 44 14.64 -8.72 -19.48
N LEU A 45 14.28 -9.75 -20.26
CA LEU A 45 12.88 -10.10 -20.55
C LEU A 45 12.36 -11.26 -19.72
N ARG A 46 13.23 -12.16 -19.23
CA ARG A 46 12.83 -13.34 -18.44
C ARG A 46 13.49 -13.43 -17.06
N GLY A 47 14.51 -12.60 -16.79
CA GLY A 47 15.22 -12.63 -15.51
C GLY A 47 16.04 -13.89 -15.27
N LYS A 48 16.37 -14.65 -16.32
CA LYS A 48 17.18 -15.89 -16.26
C LYS A 48 18.12 -16.02 -17.46
N ALA A 49 19.16 -16.83 -17.34
CA ALA A 49 20.07 -17.12 -18.44
C ALA A 49 19.40 -18.01 -19.51
N PRO A 50 19.80 -17.92 -20.79
CA PRO A 50 19.33 -18.84 -21.83
C PRO A 50 19.72 -20.29 -21.52
N THR A 51 18.90 -21.24 -21.95
CA THR A 51 19.23 -22.67 -21.87
C THR A 51 20.24 -23.06 -22.95
N TYR A 52 20.82 -24.26 -22.81
CA TYR A 52 21.72 -24.80 -23.83
C TYR A 52 21.02 -24.95 -25.18
N GLU A 53 19.77 -25.43 -25.19
CA GLU A 53 18.97 -25.63 -26.39
C GLU A 53 18.70 -24.31 -27.12
N GLU A 54 18.49 -23.22 -26.37
CA GLU A 54 18.31 -21.89 -26.97
C GLU A 54 19.61 -21.37 -27.62
N TYR A 55 20.78 -21.67 -27.04
CA TYR A 55 22.06 -21.38 -27.68
C TYR A 55 22.28 -22.23 -28.94
N ALA A 56 21.98 -23.53 -28.87
CA ALA A 56 22.10 -24.45 -29.99
C ALA A 56 21.16 -24.06 -31.16
N ALA A 57 19.93 -23.66 -30.85
CA ALA A 57 18.97 -23.17 -31.85
C ALA A 57 19.46 -21.88 -32.54
N LEU A 58 20.34 -21.11 -31.89
CA LEU A 58 20.90 -19.89 -32.47
C LEU A 58 22.08 -20.16 -33.41
N GLU A 59 22.70 -21.35 -33.39
CA GLU A 59 23.85 -21.67 -34.24
C GLU A 59 23.52 -21.51 -35.73
N SER A 60 22.35 -21.98 -36.15
CA SER A 60 21.85 -21.90 -37.53
C SER A 60 21.21 -20.55 -37.90
N ALA A 61 21.02 -19.65 -36.93
CA ALA A 61 20.40 -18.34 -37.14
C ALA A 61 21.44 -17.23 -37.35
N VAL A 62 21.08 -16.20 -38.14
CA VAL A 62 21.93 -15.00 -38.34
C VAL A 62 21.96 -14.13 -37.08
N GLY A 63 20.88 -14.12 -36.31
CA GLY A 63 20.75 -13.37 -35.06
C GLY A 63 19.57 -13.89 -34.25
N VAL A 64 19.25 -13.24 -33.12
CA VAL A 64 18.08 -13.59 -32.33
C VAL A 64 16.81 -13.24 -33.12
N PRO A 65 15.91 -14.19 -33.43
CA PRO A 65 14.69 -13.90 -34.17
C PRO A 65 13.72 -13.01 -33.39
N ASP A 66 13.04 -12.08 -34.07
CA ASP A 66 12.04 -11.23 -33.42
C ASP A 66 10.86 -12.04 -32.84
N ALA A 67 10.56 -13.21 -33.43
CA ALA A 67 9.57 -14.14 -32.89
C ALA A 67 9.94 -14.59 -31.46
N THR A 68 11.22 -14.87 -31.20
CA THR A 68 11.70 -15.22 -29.85
C THR A 68 11.46 -14.10 -28.84
N ILE A 69 11.67 -12.84 -29.25
CA ILE A 69 11.38 -11.68 -28.40
C ILE A 69 9.89 -11.62 -28.08
N ARG A 70 9.02 -11.75 -29.08
CA ARG A 70 7.56 -11.73 -28.88
C ARG A 70 7.07 -12.88 -28.00
N ASP A 71 7.60 -14.08 -28.19
CA ASP A 71 7.27 -15.25 -27.37
C ASP A 71 7.66 -15.01 -25.90
N TRP A 72 8.82 -14.42 -25.65
CA TRP A 72 9.25 -14.07 -24.30
C TRP A 72 8.38 -12.98 -23.69
N LEU A 73 7.99 -11.95 -24.45
CA LEU A 73 7.08 -10.90 -23.98
C LEU A 73 5.66 -11.42 -23.66
N ALA A 74 5.25 -12.54 -24.26
CA ALA A 74 3.99 -13.21 -23.95
C ALA A 74 4.07 -14.16 -22.74
N SER A 75 5.27 -14.46 -22.25
CA SER A 75 5.52 -15.46 -21.21
C SER A 75 5.21 -14.98 -19.78
N ASP A 76 5.02 -15.93 -18.87
CA ASP A 76 4.91 -15.65 -17.44
C ASP A 76 6.22 -15.11 -16.85
N ASP A 77 7.38 -15.49 -17.40
CA ASP A 77 8.67 -14.94 -16.97
C ASP A 77 8.70 -13.41 -17.15
N PHE A 78 8.17 -12.90 -18.28
CA PHE A 78 8.11 -11.46 -18.52
C PHE A 78 7.16 -10.76 -17.54
N LYS A 79 6.01 -11.37 -17.20
CA LYS A 79 5.14 -10.85 -16.13
C LYS A 79 5.91 -10.72 -14.81
N LEU A 80 6.69 -11.73 -14.42
CA LEU A 80 7.49 -11.69 -13.20
C LEU A 80 8.57 -10.62 -13.22
N VAL A 81 9.24 -10.40 -14.37
CA VAL A 81 10.19 -9.30 -14.53
C VAL A 81 9.49 -7.95 -14.38
N MET A 82 8.32 -7.77 -15.02
CA MET A 82 7.53 -6.55 -14.89
C MET A 82 7.04 -6.33 -13.46
N ARG A 83 6.63 -7.38 -12.73
CA ARG A 83 6.32 -7.27 -11.29
C ARG A 83 7.51 -6.68 -10.53
N ARG A 84 8.73 -7.22 -10.66
CA ARG A 84 9.93 -6.72 -9.97
C ARG A 84 10.28 -5.27 -10.33
N TYR A 85 10.18 -4.92 -11.60
CA TYR A 85 10.36 -3.54 -12.07
C TYR A 85 9.36 -2.58 -11.39
N HIS A 86 8.08 -2.95 -11.34
CA HIS A 86 7.05 -2.12 -10.70
C HIS A 86 7.14 -2.11 -9.17
N GLU A 87 7.59 -3.19 -8.52
CA GLU A 87 7.86 -3.17 -7.08
C GLU A 87 8.96 -2.15 -6.72
N THR A 88 9.98 -2.05 -7.56
CA THR A 88 11.03 -1.02 -7.45
C THR A 88 10.49 0.37 -7.73
N LEU A 89 9.50 0.48 -8.62
CA LEU A 89 8.83 1.75 -8.92
C LEU A 89 7.86 2.19 -7.82
N PHE A 90 7.12 1.31 -7.16
CA PHE A 90 6.04 1.72 -6.25
C PHE A 90 6.39 1.63 -4.76
N TRP A 91 7.43 0.88 -4.42
CA TRP A 91 7.82 0.60 -3.03
C TRP A 91 6.63 0.14 -2.18
N PRO A 92 5.99 -1.00 -2.53
CA PRO A 92 4.74 -1.47 -1.93
C PRO A 92 4.88 -2.00 -0.49
N ASN A 93 5.91 -1.55 0.23
CA ASN A 93 6.14 -1.96 1.60
C ASN A 93 5.30 -1.11 2.57
N VAL A 94 4.29 -1.73 3.18
CA VAL A 94 3.45 -1.14 4.23
C VAL A 94 3.66 -1.85 5.57
N THR A 95 4.79 -2.53 5.79
CA THR A 95 5.06 -3.22 7.06
C THR A 95 5.23 -2.26 8.23
N ASN A 96 5.62 -1.01 7.96
CA ASN A 96 5.71 0.06 8.94
C ASN A 96 4.35 0.67 9.31
N VAL A 97 3.30 0.34 8.57
CA VAL A 97 1.95 0.84 8.80
C VAL A 97 1.25 -0.05 9.84
N GLN A 98 0.85 0.54 10.96
CA GLN A 98 0.17 -0.19 12.02
C GLN A 98 -1.30 -0.44 11.67
N LEU A 99 -1.57 -1.56 11.01
CA LEU A 99 -2.93 -1.95 10.60
C LEU A 99 -3.83 -2.42 11.74
N ASN A 100 -3.35 -2.44 12.98
CA ASN A 100 -4.10 -2.92 14.14
C ASN A 100 -4.21 -1.86 15.24
N ASN A 101 -5.27 -1.93 16.02
CA ASN A 101 -5.47 -1.14 17.24
C ASN A 101 -5.26 -2.05 18.46
N THR A 102 -4.69 -1.54 19.56
CA THR A 102 -4.55 -2.30 20.81
C THR A 102 -5.90 -2.75 21.36
N ASN A 103 -6.98 -1.98 21.12
CA ASN A 103 -8.34 -2.34 21.50
C ASN A 103 -8.92 -3.53 20.73
N SER A 104 -8.31 -3.90 19.61
CA SER A 104 -8.72 -5.03 18.78
C SER A 104 -7.57 -5.99 18.47
N GLN A 105 -6.44 -5.91 19.20
CA GLN A 105 -5.31 -6.83 19.03
C GLN A 105 -5.36 -7.90 20.11
N LEU A 106 -5.42 -9.16 19.70
CA LEU A 106 -5.29 -10.31 20.59
C LEU A 106 -3.82 -10.58 20.92
N GLN A 107 -3.56 -10.92 22.17
CA GLN A 107 -2.28 -11.43 22.65
C GLN A 107 -2.50 -12.77 23.35
N MET A 108 -1.45 -13.59 23.40
CA MET A 108 -1.48 -14.85 24.15
C MET A 108 -1.08 -14.60 25.60
N LEU A 109 -1.85 -15.16 26.52
CA LEU A 109 -1.52 -15.19 27.94
C LEU A 109 -0.77 -16.48 28.27
N ASP A 110 0.09 -16.43 29.29
CA ASP A 110 0.80 -17.62 29.75
C ASP A 110 -0.08 -18.51 30.64
N THR A 111 -0.93 -17.91 31.48
CA THR A 111 -1.80 -18.67 32.40
C THR A 111 -3.13 -17.96 32.66
N PRO A 112 -4.28 -18.54 32.23
CA PRO A 112 -4.36 -19.69 31.33
C PRO A 112 -3.74 -19.38 29.96
N ALA A 113 -3.30 -20.40 29.23
CA ALA A 113 -2.90 -20.27 27.84
C ALA A 113 -4.14 -19.93 26.97
N ALA A 114 -4.50 -18.65 26.92
CA ALA A 114 -5.69 -18.12 26.26
C ALA A 114 -5.41 -16.77 25.59
N TYR A 115 -6.14 -16.48 24.51
CA TYR A 115 -6.12 -15.17 23.88
C TYR A 115 -6.94 -14.16 24.66
N SER A 116 -6.44 -12.92 24.75
CA SER A 116 -7.17 -11.77 25.28
C SER A 116 -6.84 -10.50 24.51
N ILE A 117 -7.68 -9.47 24.61
CA ILE A 117 -7.37 -8.16 24.03
C ILE A 117 -6.22 -7.51 24.82
N SER A 118 -5.21 -7.01 24.10
CA SER A 118 -3.99 -6.39 24.67
C SER A 118 -4.22 -5.03 25.34
N SER A 119 -5.36 -4.38 25.10
CA SER A 119 -5.68 -3.06 25.66
C SER A 119 -5.95 -3.08 27.17
N THR A 120 -5.15 -2.31 27.91
CA THR A 120 -5.41 -2.00 29.32
C THR A 120 -6.77 -1.32 29.52
N GLY A 121 -7.20 -0.48 28.59
CA GLY A 121 -8.49 0.20 28.64
C GLY A 121 -9.66 -0.79 28.58
N LYS A 122 -9.63 -1.73 27.63
CA LYS A 122 -10.62 -2.81 27.53
C LYS A 122 -10.61 -3.71 28.76
N ARG A 123 -9.42 -4.01 29.29
CA ARG A 123 -9.29 -4.78 30.55
C ARG A 123 -9.98 -4.06 31.71
N ARG A 124 -9.72 -2.76 31.90
CA ARG A 124 -10.37 -1.96 32.95
C ARG A 124 -11.89 -1.95 32.77
N GLN A 125 -12.34 -1.75 31.54
CA GLN A 125 -13.75 -1.70 31.19
C GLN A 125 -14.48 -3.01 31.50
N PHE A 126 -13.93 -4.15 31.10
CA PHE A 126 -14.58 -5.45 31.32
C PHE A 126 -14.43 -5.96 32.75
N ARG A 127 -13.27 -5.76 33.36
CA ARG A 127 -12.84 -6.51 34.57
C ARG A 127 -12.62 -5.65 35.80
N GLY A 128 -12.66 -4.33 35.68
CA GLY A 128 -12.42 -3.39 36.77
C GLY A 128 -10.96 -3.29 37.22
N ALA A 129 -10.02 -3.95 36.53
CA ALA A 129 -8.60 -3.89 36.86
C ALA A 129 -8.01 -2.52 36.48
N SER A 130 -7.51 -1.78 37.47
CA SER A 130 -6.97 -0.42 37.32
C SER A 130 -5.52 -0.37 36.84
N ASP A 131 -4.76 -1.46 36.96
CA ASP A 131 -3.31 -1.46 36.78
C ASP A 131 -2.85 -2.11 35.48
N VAL A 132 -1.69 -1.70 34.99
CA VAL A 132 -1.02 -2.14 33.74
C VAL A 132 -0.39 -3.52 33.92
N ASP A 133 0.05 -3.84 35.13
CA ASP A 133 0.81 -5.04 35.46
C ASP A 133 -0.10 -6.24 35.82
N THR A 134 -0.09 -7.27 34.97
CA THR A 134 -0.74 -8.56 35.27
C THR A 134 -0.14 -9.25 36.50
N ALA A 135 1.08 -8.88 36.92
CA ALA A 135 1.69 -9.37 38.16
C ALA A 135 1.03 -8.74 39.41
N ALA A 136 0.57 -7.48 39.33
CA ALA A 136 0.02 -6.75 40.47
C ALA A 136 -1.50 -6.97 40.69
N LEU A 137 -2.27 -7.32 39.66
CA LEU A 137 -3.74 -7.53 39.76
C LEU A 137 -4.24 -8.91 39.31
N GLY A 138 -3.33 -9.87 39.07
CA GLY A 138 -3.67 -11.27 38.81
C GLY A 138 -4.00 -11.60 37.34
N LYS A 139 -4.40 -12.87 37.11
CA LYS A 139 -4.70 -13.42 35.77
C LYS A 139 -5.78 -12.60 35.07
N GLN A 140 -5.60 -12.31 33.77
CA GLN A 140 -6.57 -11.52 33.00
C GLN A 140 -7.93 -12.20 32.88
N CYS A 141 -7.99 -13.53 32.88
CA CYS A 141 -9.25 -14.26 33.05
C CYS A 141 -9.01 -15.51 33.92
N GLY A 142 -10.08 -16.05 34.49
CA GLY A 142 -10.00 -17.26 35.31
C GLY A 142 -9.59 -18.48 34.49
N ASP A 143 -8.89 -19.43 35.10
CA ASP A 143 -8.55 -20.69 34.46
C ASP A 143 -9.66 -21.74 34.66
N PHE A 144 -10.80 -21.46 34.05
CA PHE A 144 -11.95 -22.36 33.99
C PHE A 144 -12.76 -22.03 32.74
N GLU A 145 -13.42 -23.04 32.20
CA GLU A 145 -14.30 -22.83 31.05
C GLU A 145 -15.57 -22.07 31.48
N GLN A 146 -15.92 -21.02 30.73
CA GLN A 146 -17.17 -20.27 30.89
C GLN A 146 -18.29 -20.99 30.15
N THR A 147 -19.29 -21.45 30.88
CA THR A 147 -20.43 -22.19 30.35
C THR A 147 -21.76 -21.44 30.51
N GLN A 148 -21.76 -20.31 31.23
CA GLN A 148 -22.97 -19.54 31.49
C GLN A 148 -23.05 -18.32 30.55
N PHE A 149 -24.02 -18.37 29.63
CA PHE A 149 -24.24 -17.32 28.63
C PHE A 149 -25.67 -16.78 28.70
N ASN A 150 -25.85 -15.53 28.27
CA ASN A 150 -27.19 -14.94 28.16
C ASN A 150 -28.05 -15.73 27.15
N ALA A 151 -29.37 -15.74 27.36
CA ALA A 151 -30.33 -16.56 26.60
C ALA A 151 -30.46 -16.23 25.10
N GLY A 152 -29.74 -15.22 24.59
CA GLY A 152 -29.85 -14.69 23.22
C GLY A 152 -29.06 -15.45 22.15
N GLY A 153 -28.54 -16.65 22.43
CA GLY A 153 -27.81 -17.50 21.47
C GLY A 153 -26.42 -17.00 21.05
N LYS A 154 -26.13 -15.70 21.22
CA LYS A 154 -24.79 -15.11 21.05
C LYS A 154 -23.99 -15.22 22.33
N PHE A 155 -22.67 -15.42 22.21
CA PHE A 155 -21.82 -15.53 23.38
C PHE A 155 -21.64 -14.19 24.07
N VAL A 156 -22.34 -14.04 25.18
CA VAL A 156 -22.18 -12.95 26.16
C VAL A 156 -22.19 -13.60 27.54
N PRO A 157 -21.08 -13.53 28.31
CA PRO A 157 -21.03 -14.15 29.63
C PRO A 157 -22.15 -13.63 30.54
N ALA A 158 -22.90 -14.55 31.14
CA ALA A 158 -23.93 -14.19 32.11
C ALA A 158 -23.28 -13.76 33.44
N THR A 159 -23.88 -12.79 34.13
CA THR A 159 -23.34 -12.27 35.40
C THR A 159 -23.13 -13.37 36.45
N ALA A 160 -24.02 -14.37 36.48
CA ALA A 160 -23.92 -15.52 37.39
C ALA A 160 -22.65 -16.38 37.19
N GLY A 161 -22.05 -16.33 35.98
CA GLY A 161 -20.86 -17.09 35.63
C GLY A 161 -19.56 -16.33 35.89
N ILE A 162 -19.65 -15.06 36.27
CA ILE A 162 -18.49 -14.22 36.57
C ILE A 162 -18.10 -14.45 38.03
N ARG A 163 -16.87 -14.93 38.25
CA ARG A 163 -16.29 -15.03 39.60
C ARG A 163 -15.64 -13.72 39.98
N THR A 164 -15.53 -13.45 41.28
CA THR A 164 -14.76 -12.33 41.80
C THR A 164 -13.67 -12.86 42.72
N SER A 165 -12.53 -12.18 42.72
CA SER A 165 -11.43 -12.44 43.65
C SER A 165 -10.83 -11.12 44.10
N VAL A 166 -10.26 -11.07 45.31
CA VAL A 166 -9.55 -9.89 45.79
C VAL A 166 -8.06 -10.10 45.53
N VAL A 167 -7.47 -9.23 44.71
CA VAL A 167 -6.02 -9.21 44.44
C VAL A 167 -5.49 -7.86 44.89
N ASN A 168 -4.55 -7.86 45.84
CA ASN A 168 -3.93 -6.65 46.39
C ASN A 168 -4.96 -5.59 46.83
N GLY A 169 -6.05 -6.03 47.48
CA GLY A 169 -7.12 -5.15 47.98
C GLY A 169 -8.11 -4.67 46.92
N VAL A 170 -7.97 -5.11 45.66
CA VAL A 170 -8.88 -4.77 44.56
C VAL A 170 -9.73 -5.98 44.18
N THR A 171 -11.05 -5.81 44.12
CA THR A 171 -11.97 -6.84 43.60
C THR A 171 -11.88 -6.90 42.08
N VAL A 172 -11.37 -8.02 41.55
CA VAL A 172 -11.26 -8.27 40.11
C VAL A 172 -12.30 -9.30 39.67
N LYS A 173 -12.90 -9.07 38.50
CA LYS A 173 -13.79 -10.05 37.84
C LYS A 173 -12.95 -11.07 37.07
N GLN A 174 -13.35 -12.33 37.18
CA GLN A 174 -12.78 -13.46 36.44
C GLN A 174 -13.90 -14.17 35.70
N GLU A 175 -13.91 -14.01 34.38
CA GLU A 175 -14.97 -14.50 33.50
C GLU A 175 -14.70 -15.89 32.91
N GLY A 176 -13.55 -16.49 33.21
CA GLY A 176 -13.11 -17.75 32.60
C GLY A 176 -12.63 -17.58 31.14
N TRP A 177 -12.38 -18.70 30.48
CA TRP A 177 -12.09 -18.79 29.06
C TRP A 177 -13.15 -19.63 28.34
N ARG A 178 -13.19 -19.57 27.01
CA ARG A 178 -13.99 -20.48 26.18
C ARG A 178 -13.24 -20.88 24.92
N MET A 179 -13.63 -22.00 24.33
CA MET A 179 -13.14 -22.41 23.03
C MET A 179 -13.85 -21.61 21.92
N VAL A 180 -13.05 -21.10 20.98
CA VAL A 180 -13.54 -20.37 19.79
C VAL A 180 -12.80 -20.88 18.57
N ALA A 181 -13.52 -21.08 17.46
CA ALA A 181 -12.92 -21.29 16.15
C ALA A 181 -12.61 -19.92 15.53
N PRO A 182 -11.32 -19.53 15.39
CA PRO A 182 -10.98 -18.20 14.90
C PRO A 182 -11.10 -18.12 13.37
N TYR A 183 -11.48 -16.96 12.84
CA TYR A 183 -11.62 -16.74 11.39
C TYR A 183 -10.35 -17.03 10.58
N TRP A 184 -9.16 -16.90 11.18
CA TRP A 184 -7.89 -17.15 10.52
C TRP A 184 -7.48 -18.64 10.51
N ALA A 185 -8.17 -19.48 11.28
CA ALA A 185 -7.95 -20.92 11.34
C ALA A 185 -9.24 -21.66 11.74
N PRO A 186 -10.29 -21.62 10.89
CA PRO A 186 -11.64 -22.07 11.25
C PRO A 186 -11.75 -23.57 11.55
N GLY A 187 -10.77 -24.39 11.15
CA GLY A 187 -10.69 -25.82 11.49
C GLY A 187 -10.02 -26.11 12.84
N THR A 188 -9.64 -25.08 13.60
CA THR A 188 -9.00 -25.21 14.91
C THR A 188 -9.82 -24.50 15.98
N THR A 189 -9.60 -24.84 17.24
CA THR A 189 -10.17 -24.11 18.38
C THR A 189 -9.07 -23.59 19.28
N VAL A 190 -9.26 -22.37 19.78
CA VAL A 190 -8.34 -21.71 20.71
C VAL A 190 -9.09 -21.25 21.95
N LYS A 191 -8.41 -21.24 23.10
CA LYS A 191 -8.94 -20.61 24.31
C LYS A 191 -8.92 -19.10 24.15
N VAL A 192 -10.02 -18.44 24.50
CA VAL A 192 -10.15 -16.97 24.51
C VAL A 192 -10.84 -16.56 25.80
N CYS A 193 -10.35 -15.53 26.48
CA CYS A 193 -11.01 -14.99 27.68
C CYS A 193 -12.46 -14.58 27.34
N ALA A 194 -13.42 -14.92 28.20
CA ALA A 194 -14.83 -14.96 27.81
C ALA A 194 -15.43 -13.59 27.44
N PHE A 195 -14.93 -12.49 28.01
CA PHE A 195 -15.33 -11.13 27.61
C PHE A 195 -14.76 -10.74 26.24
N ASP A 196 -13.52 -11.12 25.95
CA ASP A 196 -12.93 -10.84 24.64
C ASP A 196 -13.59 -11.70 23.55
N ALA A 197 -14.08 -12.88 23.91
CA ALA A 197 -14.79 -13.81 23.02
C ALA A 197 -16.26 -13.44 22.75
N MET A 198 -16.74 -12.27 23.18
CA MET A 198 -18.15 -11.90 22.98
C MET A 198 -18.51 -11.72 21.51
N GLU A 199 -19.70 -12.20 21.13
CA GLU A 199 -20.18 -12.22 19.75
C GLU A 199 -21.20 -11.12 19.41
N THR A 200 -21.33 -10.12 20.27
CA THR A 200 -22.16 -8.94 20.01
C THR A 200 -21.69 -8.25 18.72
N GLU A 201 -22.60 -8.09 17.77
CA GLU A 201 -22.31 -7.44 16.48
C GLU A 201 -22.53 -5.94 16.53
N SER A 202 -23.51 -5.51 17.33
CA SER A 202 -23.87 -4.12 17.54
C SER A 202 -24.60 -3.95 18.86
N VAL A 203 -24.56 -2.75 19.41
CA VAL A 203 -25.35 -2.34 20.58
C VAL A 203 -26.26 -1.18 20.22
N THR A 204 -27.41 -1.08 20.87
CA THR A 204 -28.30 0.08 20.71
C THR A 204 -28.18 0.98 21.93
N VAL A 205 -27.78 2.24 21.72
CA VAL A 205 -27.64 3.23 22.78
C VAL A 205 -28.46 4.46 22.40
N ASN A 206 -29.44 4.80 23.24
CA ASN A 206 -30.35 5.94 23.02
C ASN A 206 -31.01 5.91 21.62
N GLY A 207 -31.34 4.72 21.11
CA GLY A 207 -31.95 4.54 19.77
C GLY A 207 -30.95 4.47 18.61
N THR A 208 -29.67 4.72 18.84
CA THR A 208 -28.61 4.61 17.81
C THR A 208 -27.95 3.23 17.84
N VAL A 209 -27.88 2.57 16.69
CA VAL A 209 -27.18 1.29 16.53
C VAL A 209 -25.69 1.55 16.29
N ILE A 210 -24.86 1.02 17.18
CA ILE A 210 -23.41 1.17 17.14
C ILE A 210 -22.80 -0.20 16.82
N PRO A 211 -22.15 -0.37 15.66
CA PRO A 211 -21.45 -1.60 15.35
C PRO A 211 -20.27 -1.82 16.30
N CYS A 212 -20.13 -3.05 16.80
CA CYS A 212 -19.04 -3.39 17.73
C CYS A 212 -17.66 -3.38 17.05
N ASN A 213 -17.61 -3.33 15.72
CA ASN A 213 -16.37 -3.30 14.95
C ASN A 213 -15.81 -1.90 14.68
N THR A 214 -16.23 -0.90 15.44
CA THR A 214 -15.88 0.52 15.25
C THR A 214 -15.19 1.09 16.49
N PRO A 215 -14.52 2.26 16.40
CA PRO A 215 -13.91 2.90 17.57
C PRO A 215 -14.94 3.31 18.62
N GLU A 216 -16.20 3.57 18.22
CA GLU A 216 -17.29 3.82 19.17
C GLU A 216 -17.72 2.52 19.87
N GLY A 217 -17.78 1.40 19.12
CA GLY A 217 -18.02 0.06 19.65
C GLY A 217 -16.97 -0.37 20.67
N ASP A 218 -15.70 0.02 20.49
CA ASP A 218 -14.62 -0.26 21.44
C ASP A 218 -14.97 0.24 22.86
N ALA A 219 -15.70 1.34 22.99
CA ALA A 219 -16.08 1.94 24.27
C ALA A 219 -17.30 1.26 24.93
N ARG A 220 -17.84 0.19 24.35
CA ARG A 220 -19.03 -0.52 24.85
C ARG A 220 -18.65 -1.81 25.57
N VAL A 221 -19.22 -2.03 26.76
CA VAL A 221 -18.88 -3.16 27.64
C VAL A 221 -19.40 -4.48 27.08
N GLU A 222 -20.35 -4.41 26.15
CA GLU A 222 -21.00 -5.52 25.48
C GLU A 222 -20.25 -5.95 24.21
N CYS A 223 -19.30 -5.14 23.72
CA CYS A 223 -18.58 -5.38 22.47
C CYS A 223 -17.21 -6.06 22.71
N GLY A 224 -17.10 -7.34 22.34
CA GLY A 224 -15.85 -8.09 22.26
C GLY A 224 -15.34 -8.26 20.82
N CYS A 225 -14.65 -9.36 20.52
CA CYS A 225 -14.05 -9.64 19.21
C CYS A 225 -15.05 -10.13 18.14
N GLY A 226 -16.34 -10.22 18.46
CA GLY A 226 -17.39 -10.62 17.53
C GLY A 226 -17.37 -12.10 17.16
N PRO A 227 -18.35 -12.53 16.34
CA PRO A 227 -18.46 -13.92 15.87
C PRO A 227 -17.16 -14.42 15.23
N GLY A 228 -16.67 -15.57 15.68
CA GLY A 228 -15.42 -16.16 15.18
C GLY A 228 -14.18 -15.27 15.34
N LEU A 229 -14.21 -14.32 16.29
CA LEU A 229 -13.17 -13.30 16.55
C LEU A 229 -12.95 -12.28 15.43
N ARG A 230 -13.88 -12.16 14.47
CA ARG A 230 -13.70 -11.41 13.22
C ARG A 230 -13.41 -9.91 13.38
N TYR A 231 -13.68 -9.33 14.54
CA TYR A 231 -13.43 -7.92 14.83
C TYR A 231 -12.04 -7.67 15.43
N CYS A 232 -11.32 -8.72 15.82
CA CYS A 232 -9.98 -8.61 16.39
C CYS A 232 -8.88 -9.15 15.45
N TYR A 233 -7.74 -8.48 15.46
CA TYR A 233 -6.50 -9.00 14.91
C TYR A 233 -6.00 -10.16 15.77
N GLY A 234 -5.90 -11.33 15.15
CA GLY A 234 -5.22 -12.47 15.72
C GLY A 234 -3.69 -12.30 15.77
N PRO A 235 -2.95 -13.40 15.93
CA PRO A 235 -1.49 -13.41 15.84
C PRO A 235 -0.94 -12.71 14.59
N THR A 236 0.13 -11.95 14.77
CA THR A 236 0.70 -11.07 13.71
C THR A 236 1.03 -11.84 12.42
N ALA A 237 1.67 -13.01 12.53
CA ALA A 237 2.10 -13.77 11.36
C ALA A 237 0.91 -14.34 10.56
N GLN A 238 -0.18 -14.70 11.24
CA GLN A 238 -1.37 -15.31 10.65
C GLN A 238 -2.36 -14.28 10.09
N VAL A 239 -2.37 -13.05 10.62
CA VAL A 239 -3.35 -12.02 10.22
C VAL A 239 -2.66 -10.82 9.57
N ARG A 240 -1.92 -10.03 10.35
CA ARG A 240 -1.37 -8.74 9.88
C ARG A 240 -0.41 -8.93 8.71
N THR A 241 0.51 -9.88 8.80
CA THR A 241 1.47 -10.17 7.73
C THR A 241 0.75 -10.65 6.46
N VAL A 242 -0.28 -11.48 6.61
CA VAL A 242 -1.09 -11.99 5.47
C VAL A 242 -1.85 -10.86 4.78
N VAL A 243 -2.46 -9.94 5.54
CA VAL A 243 -3.11 -8.74 4.99
C VAL A 243 -2.11 -7.85 4.23
N GLN A 244 -0.94 -7.58 4.81
CA GLN A 244 0.10 -6.76 4.17
C GLN A 244 0.62 -7.42 2.87
N GLN A 245 0.78 -8.74 2.87
CA GLN A 245 1.15 -9.51 1.68
C GLN A 245 0.05 -9.44 0.61
N ALA A 246 -1.22 -9.56 0.99
CA ALA A 246 -2.34 -9.43 0.05
C ALA A 246 -2.41 -8.02 -0.56
N MET A 247 -2.14 -6.96 0.21
CA MET A 247 -2.06 -5.59 -0.32
C MET A 247 -0.95 -5.45 -1.37
N ARG A 248 0.22 -6.05 -1.13
CA ARG A 248 1.32 -6.08 -2.10
C ARG A 248 0.99 -6.92 -3.33
N GLU A 249 0.36 -8.10 -3.15
CA GLU A 249 -0.02 -8.96 -4.27
C GLU A 249 -1.10 -8.32 -5.15
N GLN A 250 -2.04 -7.54 -4.59
CA GLN A 250 -3.00 -6.76 -5.38
C GLN A 250 -2.28 -5.83 -6.37
N LEU A 251 -1.17 -5.20 -5.98
CA LEU A 251 -0.35 -4.41 -6.90
C LEU A 251 0.27 -5.29 -7.99
N GLY A 252 0.82 -6.45 -7.64
CA GLY A 252 1.37 -7.41 -8.60
C GLY A 252 0.33 -7.86 -9.64
N GLN A 253 -0.87 -8.19 -9.19
CA GLN A 253 -2.00 -8.57 -10.05
C GLN A 253 -2.45 -7.41 -10.98
N MET A 254 -2.38 -6.16 -10.50
CA MET A 254 -2.64 -4.99 -11.34
C MET A 254 -1.59 -4.83 -12.45
N VAL A 255 -0.32 -5.13 -12.14
CA VAL A 255 0.78 -5.13 -13.13
C VAL A 255 0.61 -6.24 -14.15
N ASP A 256 0.25 -7.45 -13.73
CA ASP A 256 0.06 -8.60 -14.64
C ASP A 256 -0.97 -8.30 -15.73
N ARG A 257 -2.08 -7.64 -15.36
CA ARG A 257 -3.16 -7.26 -16.28
C ARG A 257 -2.69 -6.44 -17.47
N VAL A 258 -1.66 -5.61 -17.28
CA VAL A 258 -1.15 -4.70 -18.30
C VAL A 258 0.17 -5.17 -18.94
N SER A 259 0.79 -6.22 -18.38
CA SER A 259 2.13 -6.64 -18.79
C SER A 259 2.15 -7.41 -20.10
N THR A 260 1.20 -8.32 -20.36
CA THR A 260 1.21 -9.18 -21.58
C THR A 260 0.42 -8.61 -22.75
N GLY A 261 0.07 -7.33 -22.74
CA GLY A 261 -0.60 -6.67 -23.85
C GLY A 261 -2.11 -6.97 -23.97
N GLY A 262 -2.70 -7.72 -23.04
CA GLY A 262 -4.16 -7.90 -22.98
C GLY A 262 -4.92 -6.58 -22.74
N ARG A 263 -4.33 -5.67 -21.96
CA ARG A 263 -4.91 -4.36 -21.60
C ARG A 263 -3.91 -3.22 -21.85
N PRO A 264 -4.39 -1.98 -22.10
CA PRO A 264 -3.50 -0.83 -22.22
C PRO A 264 -2.83 -0.54 -20.89
N TYR A 265 -1.56 -0.15 -20.92
CA TYR A 265 -0.76 0.17 -19.73
C TYR A 265 -1.32 1.36 -18.93
N THR A 266 -2.11 2.22 -19.57
CA THR A 266 -2.86 3.29 -18.90
C THR A 266 -3.86 2.78 -17.87
N GLU A 267 -4.37 1.54 -17.99
CA GLU A 267 -5.23 0.94 -16.96
C GLU A 267 -4.54 0.85 -15.59
N LEU A 268 -3.20 0.82 -15.56
CA LEU A 268 -2.44 0.82 -14.31
C LEU A 268 -2.78 2.01 -13.42
N ILE A 269 -3.16 3.17 -13.99
CA ILE A 269 -3.51 4.40 -13.25
C ILE A 269 -4.93 4.91 -13.52
N THR A 270 -5.74 4.20 -14.32
CA THR A 270 -7.10 4.64 -14.69
C THR A 270 -8.19 3.63 -14.36
N ALA A 271 -7.83 2.37 -14.05
CA ALA A 271 -8.80 1.32 -13.81
C ALA A 271 -9.65 1.60 -12.55
N ARG A 272 -10.96 1.53 -12.70
CA ARG A 272 -11.88 1.59 -11.56
C ARG A 272 -11.86 0.30 -10.74
N ASN A 273 -11.75 -0.85 -11.41
CA ASN A 273 -11.71 -2.17 -10.78
C ASN A 273 -10.32 -2.56 -10.26
N ALA A 274 -10.26 -3.53 -9.34
CA ALA A 274 -9.02 -4.09 -8.82
C ALA A 274 -9.14 -5.60 -8.53
N PRO A 275 -8.09 -6.40 -8.78
CA PRO A 275 -7.97 -7.75 -8.24
C PRO A 275 -8.08 -7.70 -6.73
N THR A 276 -8.97 -8.51 -6.15
CA THR A 276 -9.21 -8.58 -4.71
C THR A 276 -9.39 -10.05 -4.32
N ASN A 277 -8.97 -10.41 -3.10
CA ASN A 277 -9.19 -11.73 -2.52
C ASN A 277 -9.96 -11.63 -1.20
N GLY A 278 -10.29 -12.78 -0.60
CA GLY A 278 -11.05 -12.83 0.64
C GLY A 278 -10.34 -12.18 1.83
N VAL A 279 -9.01 -12.23 1.88
CA VAL A 279 -8.19 -11.53 2.89
C VAL A 279 -8.45 -10.03 2.87
N LEU A 280 -8.38 -9.39 1.69
CA LEU A 280 -8.57 -7.94 1.56
C LEU A 280 -10.02 -7.51 1.84
N MET A 281 -11.00 -8.28 1.35
CA MET A 281 -12.42 -8.02 1.64
C MET A 281 -12.71 -8.16 3.14
N PHE A 282 -12.20 -9.21 3.76
CA PHE A 282 -12.36 -9.44 5.19
C PHE A 282 -11.73 -8.31 6.00
N TRP A 283 -10.50 -7.91 5.66
CA TRP A 283 -9.81 -6.80 6.31
C TRP A 283 -10.65 -5.52 6.25
N LYS A 284 -11.08 -5.10 5.04
CA LYS A 284 -11.92 -3.90 4.86
C LYS A 284 -13.21 -3.98 5.67
N LYS A 285 -13.90 -5.13 5.62
CA LYS A 285 -15.23 -5.28 6.23
C LYS A 285 -15.21 -5.36 7.76
N TYR A 286 -14.25 -6.10 8.32
CA TYR A 286 -14.32 -6.51 9.72
C TYR A 286 -13.21 -5.94 10.60
N LEU A 287 -12.01 -5.71 10.06
CA LEU A 287 -10.83 -5.33 10.85
C LEU A 287 -10.47 -3.85 10.73
N ALA A 288 -10.56 -3.30 9.52
CA ALA A 288 -10.21 -1.93 9.20
C ALA A 288 -11.11 -0.88 9.89
N PRO A 289 -12.43 -1.12 10.09
CA PRO A 289 -13.30 -0.16 10.75
C PRO A 289 -12.95 0.08 12.24
N HIS A 290 -12.19 -0.81 12.89
CA HIS A 290 -11.70 -0.61 14.26
C HIS A 290 -10.57 0.42 14.38
N LEU A 291 -10.01 0.85 13.25
CA LEU A 291 -8.88 1.76 13.27
C LEU A 291 -9.34 3.15 13.73
N SER A 292 -8.53 3.77 14.58
CA SER A 292 -8.87 5.04 15.21
C SER A 292 -8.66 6.21 14.25
N TYR A 293 -9.54 7.22 14.33
CA TYR A 293 -9.40 8.50 13.63
C TYR A 293 -8.06 9.22 13.89
N THR A 294 -7.37 8.89 14.98
CA THR A 294 -6.05 9.44 15.32
C THR A 294 -4.88 8.75 14.60
N ARG A 295 -5.15 7.66 13.88
CA ARG A 295 -4.14 6.83 13.20
C ARG A 295 -4.55 6.59 11.75
N ILE A 296 -5.03 5.39 11.46
CA ILE A 296 -5.44 4.98 10.13
C ILE A 296 -6.95 5.01 10.05
N VAL A 297 -7.49 5.53 8.95
CA VAL A 297 -8.94 5.44 8.67
C VAL A 297 -9.11 4.60 7.41
N ALA A 298 -9.73 3.44 7.55
CA ALA A 298 -9.95 2.52 6.46
C ALA A 298 -11.33 1.89 6.60
N GLU A 299 -12.31 2.51 5.96
CA GLU A 299 -13.68 2.03 5.85
C GLU A 299 -13.89 1.49 4.44
N PRO A 300 -14.71 0.45 4.26
CA PRO A 300 -15.16 0.03 2.93
C PRO A 300 -15.82 1.20 2.19
N ASP A 301 -15.61 1.31 0.89
CA ASP A 301 -16.49 2.14 0.07
C ASP A 301 -17.91 1.54 0.15
N GLN A 302 -18.90 2.39 0.44
CA GLN A 302 -20.30 2.01 0.53
C GLN A 302 -20.82 1.30 -0.72
N ASN A 303 -20.24 1.60 -1.89
CA ASN A 303 -20.62 1.01 -3.18
C ASN A 303 -19.70 -0.13 -3.64
N GLU A 304 -18.64 -0.45 -2.89
CA GLU A 304 -17.74 -1.56 -3.22
C GLU A 304 -18.37 -2.88 -2.76
N ALA A 305 -18.63 -3.77 -3.71
CA ALA A 305 -19.15 -5.10 -3.40
C ALA A 305 -18.07 -5.94 -2.70
N MET A 306 -18.46 -6.64 -1.62
CA MET A 306 -17.59 -7.56 -0.88
C MET A 306 -18.22 -8.97 -0.78
N PRO A 307 -18.43 -9.67 -1.92
CA PRO A 307 -19.18 -10.92 -1.96
C PRO A 307 -18.46 -12.11 -1.29
N ARG A 308 -17.14 -12.03 -1.09
CA ARG A 308 -16.29 -13.13 -0.60
C ARG A 308 -15.43 -12.73 0.60
N ALA A 309 -16.02 -12.10 1.62
CA ALA A 309 -15.31 -11.68 2.83
C ALA A 309 -14.99 -12.85 3.79
N THR A 310 -14.37 -13.91 3.28
CA THR A 310 -13.85 -15.05 4.05
C THR A 310 -12.33 -14.95 4.09
N PHE A 311 -11.74 -14.83 5.28
CA PHE A 311 -10.31 -14.55 5.42
C PHE A 311 -9.39 -15.61 4.79
N THR A 312 -9.79 -16.89 4.85
CA THR A 312 -9.02 -18.00 4.29
C THR A 312 -9.20 -18.19 2.78
N ASP A 313 -10.08 -17.41 2.13
CA ASP A 313 -10.25 -17.44 0.68
C ASP A 313 -9.11 -16.68 0.00
N ALA A 314 -8.13 -17.44 -0.51
CA ALA A 314 -6.99 -16.91 -1.24
C ALA A 314 -7.27 -16.67 -2.74
N SER A 315 -8.48 -17.01 -3.24
CA SER A 315 -8.83 -16.81 -4.64
C SER A 315 -8.92 -15.33 -5.00
N TRP A 316 -8.44 -14.99 -6.18
CA TRP A 316 -8.47 -13.62 -6.70
C TRP A 316 -9.58 -13.45 -7.73
N SER A 317 -10.33 -12.38 -7.62
CA SER A 317 -11.31 -11.92 -8.61
C SER A 317 -11.15 -10.43 -8.86
N VAL A 318 -11.50 -9.98 -10.07
CA VAL A 318 -11.48 -8.55 -10.40
C VAL A 318 -12.81 -7.95 -9.97
N GLU A 319 -12.76 -7.07 -8.99
CA GLU A 319 -13.95 -6.47 -8.39
C GLU A 319 -14.06 -5.00 -8.77
N ASP A 320 -15.29 -4.54 -8.96
CA ASP A 320 -15.58 -3.13 -9.11
C ASP A 320 -15.51 -2.43 -7.74
N ARG A 321 -14.77 -1.32 -7.67
CA ARG A 321 -14.60 -0.52 -6.46
C ARG A 321 -15.70 0.54 -6.27
N GLY A 322 -16.82 0.46 -7.01
CA GLY A 322 -18.04 1.25 -6.75
C GLY A 322 -18.01 2.72 -7.17
N SER A 323 -16.86 3.39 -7.10
CA SER A 323 -16.70 4.83 -7.38
C SER A 323 -15.81 5.13 -8.59
N ASN A 324 -16.19 6.15 -9.38
CA ASN A 324 -15.39 6.68 -10.48
C ASN A 324 -14.13 7.44 -10.03
N LEU A 325 -13.98 7.69 -8.72
CA LEU A 325 -12.78 8.30 -8.14
C LEU A 325 -11.62 7.31 -8.01
N HIS A 326 -11.86 6.01 -8.15
CA HIS A 326 -10.79 5.01 -8.15
C HIS A 326 -9.95 5.05 -9.44
N ALA A 327 -8.63 4.92 -9.29
CA ALA A 327 -7.65 5.15 -10.34
C ALA A 327 -6.48 4.16 -10.26
N GLY A 328 -6.73 2.93 -10.71
CA GLY A 328 -5.73 1.86 -10.80
C GLY A 328 -4.98 1.65 -9.48
N VAL A 329 -3.64 1.63 -9.55
CA VAL A 329 -2.72 1.49 -8.42
C VAL A 329 -2.75 2.69 -7.47
N LEU A 330 -3.05 3.89 -7.98
CA LEU A 330 -3.06 5.15 -7.21
C LEU A 330 -4.10 5.17 -6.08
N THR A 331 -5.08 4.27 -6.14
CA THR A 331 -6.14 4.15 -5.13
C THR A 331 -6.23 2.72 -4.56
N THR A 332 -5.14 1.96 -4.63
CA THR A 332 -5.04 0.68 -3.89
C THR A 332 -4.64 0.95 -2.44
N PRO A 333 -4.97 0.05 -1.48
CA PRO A 333 -4.56 0.21 -0.09
C PRO A 333 -3.05 0.38 0.06
N VAL A 334 -2.24 -0.35 -0.71
CA VAL A 334 -0.78 -0.27 -0.59
C VAL A 334 -0.25 1.12 -0.97
N PHE A 335 -0.78 1.76 -2.01
CA PHE A 335 -0.37 3.11 -2.41
C PHE A 335 -0.85 4.16 -1.40
N LEU A 336 -2.13 4.10 -1.03
CA LEU A 336 -2.75 5.09 -0.14
C LEU A 336 -2.18 5.05 1.30
N LEU A 337 -1.77 3.87 1.77
CA LEU A 337 -1.17 3.69 3.09
C LEU A 337 0.33 3.95 3.10
N ARG A 338 1.02 3.74 1.98
CA ARG A 338 2.45 4.08 1.84
C ARG A 338 2.65 5.59 1.77
N PHE A 339 1.79 6.29 1.04
CA PHE A 339 1.80 7.74 0.86
C PHE A 339 0.61 8.34 1.60
N GLN A 340 0.82 8.63 2.89
CA GLN A 340 -0.27 8.94 3.81
C GLN A 340 -0.85 10.35 3.67
N THR A 341 -0.21 11.27 2.96
CA THR A 341 -0.75 12.61 2.72
C THR A 341 -1.10 12.81 1.25
N ASN A 342 -2.06 13.67 0.95
CA ASN A 342 -2.46 13.99 -0.43
C ASN A 342 -1.29 14.61 -1.21
N ARG A 343 -0.49 15.47 -0.56
CA ARG A 343 0.76 15.98 -1.13
C ARG A 343 1.78 14.87 -1.40
N GLY A 344 1.91 13.90 -0.49
CA GLY A 344 2.79 12.75 -0.65
C GLY A 344 2.37 11.85 -1.82
N ARG A 345 1.05 11.61 -1.97
CA ARG A 345 0.45 10.85 -3.07
C ARG A 345 0.69 11.54 -4.41
N ALA A 346 0.42 12.84 -4.49
CA ALA A 346 0.67 13.64 -5.68
C ALA A 346 2.15 13.66 -6.07
N ASN A 347 3.05 13.95 -5.12
CA ASN A 347 4.49 13.92 -5.37
C ASN A 347 4.96 12.56 -5.89
N ARG A 348 4.50 11.46 -5.28
CA ARG A 348 4.87 10.13 -5.77
C ARG A 348 4.34 9.87 -7.19
N ALA A 349 3.07 10.16 -7.44
CA ALA A 349 2.47 9.97 -8.75
C ALA A 349 3.21 10.78 -9.83
N ARG A 350 3.62 12.02 -9.51
CA ARG A 350 4.42 12.87 -10.41
C ARG A 350 5.78 12.25 -10.73
N ILE A 351 6.47 11.74 -9.70
CA ILE A 351 7.75 11.07 -9.89
C ILE A 351 7.55 9.85 -10.79
N ASP A 352 6.61 8.97 -10.45
CA ASP A 352 6.46 7.67 -11.11
C ASP A 352 5.94 7.77 -12.55
N PHE A 353 5.01 8.68 -12.80
CA PHE A 353 4.25 8.71 -14.07
C PHE A 353 4.47 9.97 -14.90
N GLU A 354 5.08 11.01 -14.34
CA GLU A 354 5.43 12.24 -15.07
C GLU A 354 6.94 12.44 -15.19
N CYS A 355 7.74 11.67 -14.44
CA CYS A 355 9.20 11.75 -14.43
C CYS A 355 9.69 13.15 -14.00
N GLU A 356 8.92 13.79 -13.12
CA GLU A 356 9.21 15.10 -12.56
C GLU A 356 9.18 15.06 -11.04
N SER A 357 9.91 15.98 -10.41
CA SER A 357 9.94 16.15 -8.97
C SER A 357 9.81 17.64 -8.62
N PHE A 358 9.35 17.93 -7.40
CA PHE A 358 9.33 19.30 -6.90
C PHE A 358 10.74 19.67 -6.42
N VAL A 359 11.44 20.49 -7.20
CA VAL A 359 12.76 21.01 -6.88
C VAL A 359 12.62 22.51 -6.59
N PRO A 360 13.06 23.00 -5.41
CA PRO A 360 13.01 24.42 -5.12
C PRO A 360 13.96 25.21 -6.04
N PRO A 361 13.65 26.48 -6.34
CA PRO A 361 14.55 27.33 -7.12
C PRO A 361 15.80 27.67 -6.30
N THR A 362 16.90 27.99 -7.00
CA THR A 362 18.16 28.39 -6.35
C THR A 362 18.05 29.72 -5.61
N THR A 363 17.09 30.57 -5.99
CA THR A 363 16.82 31.86 -5.38
C THR A 363 15.37 31.90 -4.94
N LEU A 364 15.12 32.18 -3.65
CA LEU A 364 13.78 32.30 -3.10
C LEU A 364 13.17 33.67 -3.42
N GLU A 365 11.86 33.69 -3.64
CA GLU A 365 11.12 34.93 -3.86
C GLU A 365 10.99 35.74 -2.56
N THR A 366 10.90 37.07 -2.67
CA THR A 366 10.63 37.99 -1.55
C THR A 366 9.36 38.80 -1.79
N PRO A 367 8.64 39.24 -0.72
CA PRO A 367 7.39 40.00 -0.85
C PRO A 367 7.55 41.27 -1.65
N ALA A 368 8.59 42.04 -1.34
CA ALA A 368 8.85 43.36 -1.92
C ALA A 368 9.03 43.30 -3.44
N ALA A 369 9.58 42.20 -3.96
CA ALA A 369 9.84 42.04 -5.39
C ALA A 369 8.65 41.41 -6.15
N ASN A 370 7.89 40.52 -5.52
CA ASN A 370 7.01 39.61 -6.26
C ASN A 370 5.55 39.56 -5.78
N GLY A 371 5.13 40.45 -4.86
CA GLY A 371 3.74 40.55 -4.40
C GLY A 371 3.20 39.27 -3.74
N CYS A 372 4.09 38.47 -3.14
CA CYS A 372 3.74 37.32 -2.34
C CYS A 372 3.55 37.69 -0.86
N SER A 373 2.97 36.78 -0.08
CA SER A 373 2.80 36.93 1.37
C SER A 373 3.92 36.23 2.14
N ASP A 374 4.32 36.74 3.31
CA ASP A 374 5.22 36.02 4.22
C ASP A 374 4.47 35.03 5.13
N SER A 375 3.22 35.33 5.46
CA SER A 375 2.47 34.68 6.56
C SER A 375 1.12 34.09 6.16
N SER A 376 0.70 34.16 4.89
CA SER A 376 -0.59 33.59 4.47
C SER A 376 -0.66 32.09 4.75
N ASP A 377 -1.80 31.61 5.25
CA ASP A 377 -2.05 30.17 5.43
C ASP A 377 -2.15 29.42 4.08
N ASP A 378 -2.50 30.14 3.03
CA ASP A 378 -2.51 29.66 1.66
C ASP A 378 -1.06 29.63 1.12
N LEU A 379 -0.50 28.42 1.08
CA LEU A 379 0.87 28.21 0.61
C LEU A 379 1.08 28.58 -0.86
N THR A 380 0.01 28.69 -1.66
CA THR A 380 0.09 29.15 -3.05
C THR A 380 0.35 30.66 -3.16
N LYS A 381 0.24 31.39 -2.05
CA LYS A 381 0.49 32.82 -1.92
C LYS A 381 1.79 33.14 -1.20
N ARG A 382 2.34 32.20 -0.41
CA ARG A 382 3.57 32.44 0.38
C ARG A 382 4.84 32.52 -0.47
N CYS A 383 5.71 33.50 -0.20
CA CYS A 383 6.90 33.75 -1.02
C CYS A 383 7.80 32.54 -1.22
N THR A 384 8.17 31.86 -0.14
CA THR A 384 9.08 30.71 -0.18
C THR A 384 8.41 29.41 -0.60
N CYS A 385 7.07 29.34 -0.57
CA CYS A 385 6.31 28.11 -0.81
C CYS A 385 5.65 28.08 -2.19
N ARG A 386 5.19 29.22 -2.70
CA ARG A 386 4.27 29.28 -3.85
C ARG A 386 4.85 28.70 -5.13
N TYR A 387 6.17 28.73 -5.29
CA TYR A 387 6.85 28.12 -6.44
C TYR A 387 6.47 26.65 -6.63
N CYS A 388 6.51 25.84 -5.56
CA CYS A 388 6.08 24.45 -5.62
C CYS A 388 4.56 24.31 -5.39
N HIS A 389 4.00 25.08 -4.46
CA HIS A 389 2.63 24.86 -3.98
C HIS A 389 1.55 25.26 -4.98
N ARG A 390 1.79 26.21 -5.88
CA ARG A 390 0.86 26.52 -7.00
C ARG A 390 0.61 25.32 -7.92
N GLN A 391 1.56 24.38 -7.99
CA GLN A 391 1.40 23.15 -8.76
C GLN A 391 1.03 21.95 -7.86
N LEU A 392 1.58 21.89 -6.65
CA LEU A 392 1.35 20.76 -5.73
C LEU A 392 -0.07 20.75 -5.15
N GLU A 393 -0.64 21.88 -4.75
CA GLU A 393 -1.98 21.88 -4.13
C GLU A 393 -3.07 21.38 -5.09
N PRO A 394 -3.17 21.86 -6.35
CA PRO A 394 -4.15 21.34 -7.30
C PRO A 394 -3.92 19.86 -7.62
N MET A 395 -2.66 19.43 -7.70
CA MET A 395 -2.32 18.02 -7.94
C MET A 395 -2.71 17.14 -6.74
N ALA A 396 -2.48 17.61 -5.51
CA ALA A 396 -2.85 16.93 -4.28
C ALA A 396 -4.38 16.84 -4.12
N ALA A 397 -5.12 17.85 -4.58
CA ALA A 397 -6.58 17.88 -4.53
C ALA A 397 -7.22 16.71 -5.28
N HIS A 398 -6.59 16.14 -6.32
CA HIS A 398 -7.07 14.91 -6.95
C HIS A 398 -7.17 13.72 -5.98
N PHE A 399 -6.35 13.68 -4.92
CA PHE A 399 -6.43 12.64 -3.89
C PHE A 399 -7.32 13.04 -2.71
N GLY A 400 -7.85 14.26 -2.70
CA GLY A 400 -8.55 14.85 -1.56
C GLY A 400 -9.77 14.06 -1.08
N GLN A 401 -10.44 13.33 -1.97
CA GLN A 401 -11.58 12.49 -1.61
C GLN A 401 -11.17 11.18 -0.90
N PHE A 402 -9.88 10.85 -0.84
CA PHE A 402 -9.38 9.70 -0.08
C PHE A 402 -8.78 10.21 1.23
N ALA A 403 -9.24 9.68 2.36
CA ALA A 403 -8.72 10.06 3.66
C ALA A 403 -7.19 9.96 3.68
N GLU A 404 -6.53 11.00 4.18
CA GLU A 404 -5.11 10.91 4.54
C GLU A 404 -4.92 9.81 5.60
N ALA A 405 -3.70 9.31 5.79
CA ALA A 405 -3.31 8.11 6.53
C ALA A 405 -4.46 7.09 6.57
N GLY A 406 -4.82 6.55 5.41
CA GLY A 406 -6.09 5.83 5.30
C GLY A 406 -6.41 5.41 3.87
N THR A 407 -7.49 4.65 3.74
CA THR A 407 -8.04 4.20 2.46
C THR A 407 -9.50 4.58 2.27
N THR A 408 -10.14 5.19 3.27
CA THR A 408 -11.55 5.58 3.21
C THR A 408 -11.81 6.58 2.09
N LEU A 409 -12.84 6.31 1.30
CA LEU A 409 -13.37 7.27 0.33
C LEU A 409 -14.40 8.17 1.03
N MET A 410 -14.14 9.47 1.06
CA MET A 410 -14.94 10.48 1.75
C MET A 410 -16.01 11.11 0.85
N SER A 411 -16.42 10.44 -0.22
CA SER A 411 -17.44 10.95 -1.14
C SER A 411 -18.88 10.77 -0.65
N ASN A 412 -19.10 9.96 0.40
CA ASN A 412 -20.41 9.85 1.04
C ASN A 412 -20.69 11.12 1.86
N THR A 413 -21.57 11.98 1.35
CA THR A 413 -21.91 13.26 1.99
C THR A 413 -22.76 13.13 3.24
N THR A 414 -23.31 11.95 3.53
CA THR A 414 -23.99 11.67 4.82
C THR A 414 -22.97 11.58 5.95
N ASP A 415 -21.87 10.86 5.74
CA ASP A 415 -20.83 10.66 6.75
C ASP A 415 -19.79 11.78 6.72
N TYR A 416 -19.47 12.25 5.52
CA TYR A 416 -18.46 13.26 5.22
C TYR A 416 -19.09 14.43 4.43
N PRO A 417 -20.01 15.20 5.04
CA PRO A 417 -20.58 16.38 4.37
C PRO A 417 -19.46 17.37 4.02
N ARG A 418 -19.65 18.15 2.95
CA ARG A 418 -18.64 19.16 2.54
C ARG A 418 -18.39 20.20 3.62
N THR A 419 -19.39 20.51 4.43
CA THR A 419 -19.29 21.40 5.57
C THR A 419 -20.02 20.81 6.77
N ARG A 420 -19.49 21.05 7.97
CA ARG A 420 -20.06 20.61 9.24
C ARG A 420 -19.82 21.68 10.30
N ALA A 421 -20.84 22.52 10.51
CA ALA A 421 -20.77 23.64 11.46
C ALA A 421 -20.39 23.20 12.88
N SER A 422 -20.84 22.02 13.32
CA SER A 422 -20.49 21.47 14.64
C SER A 422 -19.01 21.09 14.81
N CYS A 423 -18.21 21.14 13.75
CA CYS A 423 -16.77 20.93 13.82
C CYS A 423 -15.96 22.21 14.01
N VAL A 424 -16.55 23.38 13.82
CA VAL A 424 -15.90 24.67 14.12
C VAL A 424 -15.68 24.76 15.64
N GLY A 425 -14.45 25.06 16.06
CA GLY A 425 -14.03 25.06 17.48
C GLY A 425 -13.98 23.69 18.15
N SER A 426 -14.26 22.59 17.43
CA SER A 426 -14.36 21.26 18.01
C SER A 426 -13.00 20.60 18.25
N THR A 427 -12.80 20.04 19.44
CA THR A 427 -11.61 19.25 19.79
C THR A 427 -11.80 17.74 19.56
N SER A 428 -12.95 17.32 19.04
CA SER A 428 -13.23 15.90 18.81
C SER A 428 -12.24 15.29 17.81
N ALA A 429 -11.88 14.02 18.02
CA ALA A 429 -10.95 13.32 17.15
C ALA A 429 -11.46 13.24 15.70
N PHE A 430 -12.77 13.08 15.52
CA PHE A 430 -13.41 13.07 14.20
C PHE A 430 -13.29 14.45 13.50
N CYS A 431 -13.69 15.54 14.17
CA CYS A 431 -13.63 16.87 13.56
C CYS A 431 -12.20 17.27 13.23
N ARG A 432 -11.24 17.09 14.14
CA ARG A 432 -9.81 17.37 13.86
C ARG A 432 -9.24 16.54 12.72
N ARG A 433 -9.79 15.35 12.48
CA ARG A 433 -9.32 14.45 11.43
C ARG A 433 -9.79 14.87 10.05
N PHE A 434 -11.02 15.34 9.92
CA PHE A 434 -11.67 15.49 8.61
C PHE A 434 -12.06 16.92 8.26
N PHE A 435 -12.19 17.82 9.23
CA PHE A 435 -12.74 19.16 9.03
C PHE A 435 -11.77 20.26 9.46
N VAL A 436 -11.90 21.43 8.84
CA VAL A 436 -11.29 22.68 9.28
C VAL A 436 -11.94 23.07 10.59
N THR A 437 -11.19 23.01 11.69
CA THR A 437 -11.71 23.26 13.05
C THR A 437 -11.46 24.68 13.54
N ASP A 438 -10.48 25.37 12.97
CA ASP A 438 -10.15 26.76 13.30
C ASP A 438 -11.23 27.71 12.75
N GLU A 439 -11.67 28.65 13.58
CA GLU A 439 -12.70 29.65 13.27
C GLU A 439 -12.20 30.72 12.30
N ASP A 440 -10.90 31.05 12.38
CA ASP A 440 -10.28 32.11 11.59
C ASP A 440 -9.70 31.58 10.27
N ALA A 441 -9.68 30.25 10.09
CA ALA A 441 -9.17 29.64 8.88
C ALA A 441 -10.11 29.87 7.68
N PRO A 442 -9.59 29.83 6.44
CA PRO A 442 -10.43 29.81 5.24
C PRO A 442 -11.44 28.67 5.28
N ASN A 443 -12.72 28.98 5.03
CA ASN A 443 -13.83 28.02 5.03
C ASN A 443 -13.92 27.16 6.32
N PRO A 444 -14.16 27.79 7.49
CA PRO A 444 -14.25 27.06 8.75
C PRO A 444 -15.38 26.02 8.71
N GLY A 445 -15.10 24.84 9.23
CA GLY A 445 -16.03 23.71 9.21
C GLY A 445 -16.12 22.99 7.87
N ALA A 446 -15.38 23.39 6.83
CA ALA A 446 -15.28 22.62 5.59
C ALA A 446 -14.54 21.30 5.82
N LEU A 447 -14.86 20.25 5.05
CA LEU A 447 -14.02 19.07 4.96
C LEU A 447 -12.64 19.51 4.47
N LEU A 448 -11.55 19.04 5.10
CA LEU A 448 -10.19 19.55 4.90
C LEU A 448 -9.76 19.75 3.42
N PRO A 449 -10.06 18.83 2.48
CA PRO A 449 -9.70 19.02 1.08
C PRO A 449 -10.39 20.23 0.42
N TYR A 450 -11.51 20.70 0.97
CA TYR A 450 -12.29 21.84 0.50
C TYR A 450 -11.92 23.16 1.19
N GLN A 451 -10.93 23.19 2.09
CA GLN A 451 -10.52 24.41 2.81
C GLN A 451 -10.26 25.59 1.86
N PHE A 452 -9.62 25.34 0.72
CA PHE A 452 -9.31 26.35 -0.30
C PHE A 452 -10.11 26.17 -1.59
N ALA A 453 -11.22 25.41 -1.58
CA ALA A 453 -12.06 25.20 -2.76
C ALA A 453 -12.96 26.43 -3.01
N ASP A 454 -12.35 27.57 -3.32
CA ASP A 454 -12.98 28.86 -3.57
C ASP A 454 -12.81 29.33 -5.02
N ALA A 455 -13.34 30.52 -5.34
CA ALA A 455 -13.24 31.09 -6.69
C ALA A 455 -11.79 31.40 -7.13
N GLN A 456 -10.86 31.58 -6.18
CA GLN A 456 -9.44 31.82 -6.48
C GLN A 456 -8.70 30.51 -6.83
N HIS A 457 -9.27 29.36 -6.47
CA HIS A 457 -8.70 28.03 -6.70
C HIS A 457 -9.73 27.08 -7.34
N ALA A 458 -10.33 27.52 -8.46
CA ALA A 458 -11.31 26.72 -9.20
C ALA A 458 -10.76 25.35 -9.65
N ASP A 459 -9.44 25.25 -9.85
CA ASP A 459 -8.71 24.04 -10.16
C ASP A 459 -8.74 22.99 -9.02
N ILE A 460 -8.68 23.42 -7.76
CA ILE A 460 -8.84 22.51 -6.60
C ILE A 460 -10.22 21.84 -6.65
N THR A 461 -11.28 22.60 -6.92
CA THR A 461 -12.64 22.06 -7.02
C THR A 461 -12.77 21.04 -8.15
N ALA A 462 -12.21 21.34 -9.33
CA ALA A 462 -12.21 20.43 -10.47
C ALA A 462 -11.38 19.16 -10.21
N ALA A 463 -10.23 19.29 -9.54
CA ALA A 463 -9.37 18.17 -9.18
C ALA A 463 -10.06 17.22 -8.18
N LEU A 464 -10.72 17.76 -7.15
CA LEU A 464 -11.51 16.98 -6.19
C LEU A 464 -12.63 16.17 -6.87
N ALA A 465 -13.32 16.77 -7.84
CA ALA A 465 -14.43 16.12 -8.55
C ALA A 465 -13.95 15.00 -9.48
N SER A 466 -12.79 15.16 -10.10
CA SER A 466 -12.25 14.19 -11.06
C SER A 466 -11.41 13.08 -10.42
N GLY A 467 -10.94 13.27 -9.19
CA GLY A 467 -10.12 12.31 -8.46
C GLY A 467 -8.76 12.06 -9.12
N PRO A 468 -7.98 11.05 -8.69
CA PRO A 468 -6.67 10.75 -9.27
C PRO A 468 -6.76 10.30 -10.74
N LYS A 469 -7.94 9.81 -11.15
CA LYS A 469 -8.22 9.46 -12.55
C LYS A 469 -8.23 10.70 -13.46
N GLY A 470 -8.69 11.84 -12.95
CA GLY A 470 -8.60 13.13 -13.65
C GLY A 470 -7.16 13.46 -14.05
N ARG A 471 -6.26 13.47 -13.07
CA ARG A 471 -4.82 13.68 -13.30
C ARG A 471 -4.22 12.65 -14.25
N ALA A 472 -4.56 11.37 -14.06
CA ALA A 472 -4.11 10.31 -14.95
C ALA A 472 -4.50 10.60 -16.42
N ASN A 473 -5.76 10.99 -16.66
CA ASN A 473 -6.23 11.33 -17.99
C ASN A 473 -5.51 12.54 -18.57
N GLU A 474 -5.25 13.59 -17.79
CA GLU A 474 -4.47 14.75 -18.24
C GLU A 474 -3.09 14.36 -18.77
N ILE A 475 -2.33 13.58 -18.00
CA ILE A 475 -0.97 13.19 -18.36
C ILE A 475 -0.93 12.17 -19.50
N ILE A 476 -2.00 11.39 -19.66
CA ILE A 476 -2.17 10.49 -20.81
C ILE A 476 -2.45 11.33 -22.07
N ASN A 477 -3.39 12.26 -22.00
CA ASN A 477 -3.83 13.07 -23.13
C ASN A 477 -2.71 13.97 -23.67
N ASN A 478 -1.94 14.61 -22.79
CA ASN A 478 -0.82 15.48 -23.18
C ASN A 478 0.49 14.72 -23.51
N GLY A 479 0.46 13.38 -23.42
CA GLY A 479 1.59 12.49 -23.73
C GLY A 479 2.69 12.42 -22.68
N THR A 480 2.57 13.11 -21.55
CA THR A 480 3.56 13.05 -20.45
C THR A 480 3.71 11.63 -19.92
N PHE A 481 2.60 10.91 -19.75
CA PHE A 481 2.61 9.50 -19.33
C PHE A 481 3.40 8.60 -20.29
N ALA A 482 3.19 8.77 -21.60
CA ALA A 482 3.91 8.01 -22.62
C ALA A 482 5.41 8.29 -22.59
N ARG A 483 5.80 9.58 -22.56
CA ARG A 483 7.21 9.98 -22.49
C ARG A 483 7.89 9.46 -21.23
N CYS A 484 7.24 9.58 -20.06
CA CYS A 484 7.81 9.09 -18.82
C CYS A 484 7.95 7.56 -18.79
N THR A 485 6.92 6.84 -19.23
CA THR A 485 6.97 5.37 -19.33
C THR A 485 8.11 4.92 -20.24
N THR A 486 8.26 5.55 -21.41
CA THR A 486 9.38 5.29 -22.33
C THR A 486 10.73 5.54 -21.66
N LYS A 487 10.91 6.70 -20.99
CA LYS A 487 12.17 7.01 -20.28
C LYS A 487 12.51 5.96 -19.24
N ARG A 488 11.55 5.55 -18.40
CA ARG A 488 11.79 4.58 -17.32
C ARG A 488 12.08 3.17 -17.83
N LEU A 489 11.31 2.69 -18.81
CA LEU A 489 11.57 1.37 -19.41
C LEU A 489 12.89 1.36 -20.16
N TYR A 490 13.21 2.44 -20.89
CA TYR A 490 14.51 2.59 -21.52
C TYR A 490 15.62 2.50 -20.48
N ALA A 491 15.54 3.29 -19.39
CA ALA A 491 16.53 3.25 -18.33
C ALA A 491 16.68 1.85 -17.72
N ASN A 492 15.57 1.15 -17.50
CA ASN A 492 15.56 -0.21 -16.97
C ASN A 492 16.20 -1.23 -17.93
N LEU A 493 15.98 -1.14 -19.25
CA LEU A 493 16.47 -2.12 -20.24
C LEU A 493 17.89 -1.79 -20.73
N MET A 494 18.18 -0.50 -20.88
CA MET A 494 19.48 0.00 -21.35
C MET A 494 20.50 0.17 -20.21
N LYS A 495 20.04 0.12 -18.96
CA LYS A 495 20.82 0.40 -17.73
C LYS A 495 21.45 1.79 -17.71
N ARG A 496 20.82 2.74 -18.42
CA ARG A 496 21.20 4.17 -18.47
C ARG A 496 20.03 5.02 -18.95
N ASP A 497 20.02 6.29 -18.58
CA ASP A 497 19.00 7.22 -19.06
C ASP A 497 19.12 7.52 -20.56
N LEU A 498 17.99 7.93 -21.14
CA LEU A 498 17.94 8.56 -22.45
C LEU A 498 18.60 9.94 -22.39
N ARG A 499 19.48 10.23 -23.35
CA ARG A 499 20.14 11.54 -23.46
C ARG A 499 19.28 12.50 -24.27
N VAL A 500 18.44 13.25 -23.56
CA VAL A 500 17.38 14.11 -24.14
C VAL A 500 17.42 15.56 -23.65
N LEU A 501 18.44 15.92 -22.87
CA LEU A 501 18.64 17.26 -22.32
C LEU A 501 20.09 17.70 -22.56
N GLY A 502 20.31 19.01 -22.63
CA GLY A 502 21.65 19.61 -22.76
C GLY A 502 22.30 19.39 -24.13
N THR A 503 23.62 19.51 -24.18
CA THR A 503 24.43 19.35 -25.40
C THR A 503 24.42 17.94 -25.97
N ASP A 504 24.00 16.95 -25.19
CA ASP A 504 23.99 15.52 -25.55
C ASP A 504 22.59 15.02 -25.93
N ALA A 505 21.65 15.89 -26.31
CA ALA A 505 20.25 15.54 -26.60
C ALA A 505 20.01 14.71 -27.88
N GLU A 506 20.96 13.85 -28.25
CA GLU A 506 20.94 13.05 -29.49
C GLU A 506 19.82 11.99 -29.52
N GLU A 507 19.24 11.63 -28.38
CA GLU A 507 18.15 10.63 -28.28
C GLU A 507 16.76 11.28 -28.11
N ALA A 508 16.64 12.61 -28.26
CA ALA A 508 15.35 13.32 -28.16
C ALA A 508 14.33 12.82 -29.20
N GLN A 509 14.77 12.61 -30.45
CA GLN A 509 13.91 12.05 -31.49
C GLN A 509 13.51 10.60 -31.18
N THR A 510 14.44 9.79 -30.63
CA THR A 510 14.14 8.41 -30.22
C THR A 510 13.05 8.38 -29.15
N LEU A 511 13.13 9.25 -28.14
CA LEU A 511 12.08 9.39 -27.13
C LEU A 511 10.72 9.70 -27.77
N GLN A 512 10.68 10.69 -28.67
CA GLN A 512 9.44 11.12 -29.31
C GLN A 512 8.82 10.00 -30.15
N THR A 513 9.62 9.35 -30.99
CA THR A 513 9.17 8.22 -31.83
C THR A 513 8.64 7.06 -31.00
N LEU A 514 9.33 6.67 -29.93
CA LEU A 514 8.87 5.59 -29.06
C LEU A 514 7.60 5.96 -28.28
N ALA A 515 7.53 7.19 -27.75
CA ALA A 515 6.36 7.65 -27.02
C ALA A 515 5.12 7.77 -27.92
N ASP A 516 5.25 8.33 -29.11
CA ASP A 516 4.15 8.43 -30.07
C ASP A 516 3.71 7.06 -30.57
N GLY A 517 4.67 6.19 -30.89
CA GLY A 517 4.35 4.82 -31.27
C GLY A 517 3.66 4.06 -30.12
N PHE A 518 4.04 4.28 -28.87
CA PHE A 518 3.39 3.66 -27.72
C PHE A 518 1.93 4.11 -27.59
N LYS A 519 1.65 5.39 -27.82
CA LYS A 519 0.30 5.95 -27.85
C LYS A 519 -0.52 5.34 -29.01
N THR A 520 0.02 5.37 -30.22
CA THR A 520 -0.65 4.87 -31.44
C THR A 520 -0.93 3.37 -31.37
N ASN A 521 -0.07 2.60 -30.69
CA ASN A 521 -0.27 1.17 -30.46
C ASN A 521 -1.07 0.89 -29.18
N GLY A 522 -1.94 1.81 -28.76
CA GLY A 522 -2.89 1.59 -27.68
C GLY A 522 -2.25 1.34 -26.31
N TYR A 523 -1.10 1.96 -26.04
CA TYR A 523 -0.34 1.82 -24.80
C TYR A 523 0.00 0.36 -24.43
N LYS A 524 0.30 -0.49 -25.41
CA LYS A 524 0.67 -1.89 -25.15
C LYS A 524 2.10 -1.98 -24.64
N LEU A 525 2.28 -2.41 -23.38
CA LEU A 525 3.60 -2.50 -22.76
C LEU A 525 4.57 -3.42 -23.53
N PRO A 526 4.17 -4.62 -24.00
CA PRO A 526 5.04 -5.47 -24.83
C PRO A 526 5.57 -4.77 -26.08
N TRP A 527 4.72 -4.00 -26.76
CA TRP A 527 5.13 -3.26 -27.96
C TRP A 527 6.27 -2.28 -27.64
N LEU A 528 6.14 -1.50 -26.56
CA LEU A 528 7.17 -0.52 -26.19
C LEU A 528 8.48 -1.22 -25.80
N VAL A 529 8.40 -2.33 -25.07
CA VAL A 529 9.60 -3.12 -24.73
C VAL A 529 10.25 -3.71 -25.97
N GLU A 530 9.48 -4.29 -26.90
CA GLU A 530 9.98 -4.82 -28.18
C GLU A 530 10.70 -3.73 -28.98
N GLN A 531 10.13 -2.52 -29.07
CA GLN A 531 10.76 -1.41 -29.77
C GLN A 531 12.07 -0.96 -29.12
N ILE A 532 12.12 -0.89 -27.78
CA ILE A 532 13.34 -0.49 -27.06
C ILE A 532 14.47 -1.51 -27.29
N VAL A 533 14.19 -2.81 -27.13
CA VAL A 533 15.22 -3.85 -27.29
C VAL A 533 15.64 -4.06 -28.75
N SER A 534 14.83 -3.59 -29.69
CA SER A 534 15.14 -3.59 -31.12
C SER A 534 16.02 -2.43 -31.57
N LEU A 535 16.25 -1.42 -30.71
CA LEU A 535 17.10 -0.29 -31.06
C LEU A 535 18.55 -0.72 -31.37
N PRO A 536 19.21 -0.10 -32.36
CA PRO A 536 20.63 -0.34 -32.62
C PRO A 536 21.53 -0.11 -31.39
N ALA A 537 21.13 0.79 -30.49
CA ALA A 537 21.85 1.06 -29.25
C ALA A 537 21.79 -0.10 -28.26
N TYR A 538 20.70 -0.88 -28.23
CA TYR A 538 20.57 -2.05 -27.35
C TYR A 538 21.52 -3.18 -27.79
N ARG A 539 21.86 -3.21 -29.08
CA ARG A 539 22.79 -4.18 -29.70
C ARG A 539 24.27 -3.77 -29.62
N ARG A 540 24.62 -2.85 -28.71
CA ARG A 540 26.01 -2.41 -28.48
C ARG A 540 26.39 -2.51 -27.00
N ILE A 541 27.65 -2.86 -26.74
CA ILE A 541 28.30 -2.70 -25.43
C ILE A 541 29.18 -1.46 -25.52
N ARG A 542 29.15 -0.63 -24.47
CA ARG A 542 30.10 0.48 -24.26
C ARG A 542 31.25 0.01 -23.43
#